data_AF-A0A9D1Y6D2-F1
#
_entry.id   AF-A0A9D1Y6D2-F1
#
_cell.length_a   1.000
_cell.length_b   1.000
_cell.length_c   1.000
_cell.angle_alpha   90.00
_cell.angle_beta   90.00
_cell.angle_gamma   90.00
#
_symmetry.space_group_name_H-M   'P 1'
#
loop_
_entity.id
_entity.type
_entity.pdbx_description
1 polymer ?
#
loop_
_entity_poly.entity_id
_entity_poly.type
_entity_poly.pdbx_seq_one_letter_code
_entity_poly.pdbx_strand_id
1 'polypeptide(L)' 'MAPYPERRRKKIVACDNKKPCACTYPGCPRHGKCCACIAHHQKDGGVPGCFFSKEGEALWDRSFQALLKDRGLA' A
#
# COMPACT_ATOMS: atom_id res chain seq x y z
N MET A 1 26.20 9.19 7.70
CA MET A 1 24.89 8.51 7.56
C MET A 1 24.23 8.53 8.92
N ALA A 2 23.40 9.55 9.22
CA ALA A 2 22.83 9.71 10.56
C ALA A 2 21.71 8.68 10.81
N PRO A 3 21.65 8.02 11.98
CA PRO A 3 20.54 7.15 12.30
C PRO A 3 19.24 7.96 12.36
N TYR A 4 18.20 7.42 11.74
CA TYR A 4 16.89 8.06 11.62
C TYR A 4 16.33 8.43 13.01
N PRO A 5 15.92 9.69 13.24
CA PRO A 5 15.66 10.20 14.59
C PRO A 5 14.48 9.48 15.25
N GLU A 6 14.61 9.25 16.56
CA GLU A 6 13.66 8.47 17.35
C GLU A 6 12.24 9.03 17.26
N ARG A 7 11.34 8.23 16.67
CA ARG A 7 9.95 8.63 16.45
C ARG A 7 9.21 8.72 17.78
N ARG A 8 9.12 9.94 18.34
CA ARG A 8 8.06 10.27 19.31
C ARG A 8 6.73 9.78 18.73
N ARG A 9 6.11 8.81 19.40
CA ARG A 9 4.84 8.18 19.00
C ARG A 9 3.69 9.20 19.15
N LYS A 10 3.62 10.18 18.24
CA LYS A 10 2.52 11.14 18.15
C LYS A 10 1.20 10.38 18.15
N LYS A 11 0.21 10.88 18.90
CA LYS A 11 -1.16 10.35 18.97
C LYS A 11 -1.62 9.96 17.56
N ILE A 12 -2.06 8.71 17.40
CA ILE A 12 -2.64 8.22 16.14
C ILE A 12 -3.95 8.97 15.94
N VAL A 13 -3.92 10.00 15.10
CA VAL A 13 -5.13 10.71 14.67
C VAL A 13 -5.97 9.75 13.83
N ALA A 14 -7.27 9.70 14.09
CA ALA A 14 -8.20 8.88 13.32
C ALA A 14 -8.16 9.34 11.85
N CYS A 15 -7.63 8.49 10.97
CA CYS A 15 -7.41 8.82 9.58
C CYS A 15 -8.61 8.33 8.76
N ASP A 16 -9.51 9.24 8.35
CA ASP A 16 -10.64 8.92 7.47
C ASP A 16 -10.16 8.75 6.02
N ASN A 17 -9.39 7.69 5.81
CA ASN A 17 -8.60 7.48 4.60
C ASN A 17 -9.42 6.79 3.49
N LYS A 18 -10.63 7.31 3.26
CA LYS A 18 -11.56 6.90 2.22
C LYS A 18 -11.15 7.53 0.89
N LYS A 19 -10.67 6.68 -0.01
CA LYS A 19 -10.37 7.01 -1.42
C LYS A 19 -10.90 5.88 -2.31
N PRO A 20 -11.18 6.15 -3.60
CA PRO A 20 -11.44 5.11 -4.59
C PRO A 20 -10.35 4.03 -4.51
N CYS A 21 -10.77 2.78 -4.40
CA CYS A 21 -9.87 1.66 -4.14
C CYS A 21 -9.84 0.76 -5.36
N ALA A 22 -8.73 0.77 -6.10
CA ALA A 22 -8.55 -0.04 -7.29
C ALA A 22 -8.20 -1.52 -7.01
N CYS A 23 -8.14 -1.92 -5.74
CA CYS A 23 -7.81 -3.29 -5.38
C CYS A 23 -8.90 -4.26 -5.86
N THR A 24 -8.58 -5.18 -6.77
CA THR A 24 -9.57 -6.10 -7.35
C THR A 24 -9.96 -7.27 -6.43
N TYR A 25 -9.44 -7.34 -5.20
CA TYR A 25 -9.68 -8.49 -4.32
C TYR A 25 -11.14 -8.54 -3.85
N PRO A 26 -11.91 -9.58 -4.23
CA PRO A 26 -13.32 -9.69 -3.86
C PRO A 26 -13.48 -9.72 -2.34
N GLY A 27 -14.38 -8.88 -1.80
CA GLY A 27 -14.67 -8.84 -0.37
C GLY A 27 -13.54 -8.29 0.50
N CYS A 28 -12.57 -7.54 -0.05
CA CYS A 28 -11.46 -6.98 0.74
C CYS A 28 -11.95 -6.11 1.92
N PRO A 29 -11.72 -6.52 3.19
CA PRO A 29 -12.22 -5.78 4.36
C PRO A 29 -11.50 -4.43 4.58
N ARG A 30 -10.49 -4.14 3.76
CA ARG A 30 -9.63 -2.95 3.77
C ARG A 30 -9.87 -2.03 2.56
N HIS A 31 -10.85 -2.33 1.69
CA HIS A 31 -11.28 -1.41 0.63
C HIS A 31 -11.60 -0.02 1.21
N GLY A 32 -11.06 1.03 0.59
CA GLY A 32 -11.24 2.41 1.04
C GLY A 32 -10.67 2.71 2.44
N LYS A 33 -9.75 1.90 2.97
CA LYS A 33 -9.10 2.10 4.28
C LYS A 33 -7.58 2.14 4.12
N CYS A 34 -7.04 3.17 3.46
CA CYS A 34 -5.64 3.19 3.00
C CYS A 34 -4.60 2.88 4.09
N CYS A 35 -4.74 3.40 5.32
CA CYS A 35 -3.83 3.07 6.43
C CYS A 35 -3.85 1.57 6.79
N ALA A 36 -5.05 0.96 6.84
CA ALA A 36 -5.18 -0.47 7.14
C ALA A 36 -4.69 -1.35 5.98
N CYS A 37 -4.81 -0.86 4.74
CA CYS A 37 -4.30 -1.52 3.55
C CYS A 37 -2.75 -1.54 3.53
N ILE A 38 -2.11 -0.39 3.75
CA ILE A 38 -0.64 -0.27 3.86
C ILE A 38 -0.13 -1.12 5.04
N ALA A 39 -0.72 -0.98 6.24
CA ALA A 39 -0.29 -1.71 7.43
C ALA A 39 -0.55 -3.23 7.37
N HIS A 40 -1.34 -3.69 6.39
CA HIS A 40 -1.46 -5.11 6.07
C HIS A 40 -0.33 -5.54 5.13
N HIS A 41 -0.30 -5.01 3.90
CA HIS A 41 0.65 -5.47 2.89
C HIS A 41 2.12 -5.24 3.27
N GLN A 42 2.43 -4.15 3.98
CA GLN A 42 3.80 -3.85 4.44
C GLN A 42 4.38 -4.97 5.33
N LYS A 43 3.55 -5.66 6.13
CA LYS A 43 4.01 -6.74 7.02
C LYS A 43 4.58 -7.92 6.23
N ASP A 44 4.03 -8.15 5.05
CA ASP A 44 4.38 -9.25 4.16
C ASP A 44 5.37 -8.80 3.07
N GLY A 45 6.00 -7.62 3.24
CA GLY A 45 6.90 -7.00 2.26
C GLY A 45 6.21 -6.47 0.99
N GLY A 46 4.88 -6.48 0.96
CA GLY A 46 4.06 -6.14 -0.21
C GLY A 46 3.57 -4.70 -0.25
N VAL A 47 3.11 -4.31 -1.45
CA VAL A 47 2.55 -3.01 -1.78
C VAL A 47 1.04 -3.11 -1.99
N PRO A 48 0.21 -2.16 -1.51
CA PRO A 48 -1.20 -2.09 -1.84
C PRO A 48 -1.51 -2.10 -3.34
N GLY A 49 -2.49 -2.88 -3.77
CA GLY A 49 -2.93 -2.95 -5.17
C GLY A 49 -3.28 -1.59 -5.79
N CYS A 50 -3.81 -0.65 -5.01
CA CYS A 50 -4.08 0.72 -5.46
C CYS A 50 -2.86 1.50 -5.97
N PHE A 51 -1.63 1.01 -5.76
CA PHE A 51 -0.41 1.67 -6.24
C PHE A 51 0.01 1.20 -7.63
N PHE A 52 -0.66 0.19 -8.21
CA PHE A 52 -0.37 -0.34 -9.55
C PHE A 52 -1.28 0.30 -10.62
N SER A 53 -0.98 0.10 -11.91
CA SER A 53 -1.97 0.23 -13.00
C SER A 53 -3.07 -0.83 -12.84
N LYS A 54 -4.16 -0.75 -13.61
CA LYS A 54 -5.22 -1.77 -13.56
C LYS A 54 -4.68 -3.13 -14.02
N GLU A 55 -3.79 -3.11 -15.00
CA GLU A 55 -3.16 -4.25 -15.64
C GLU A 55 -2.17 -4.91 -14.65
N GLY A 56 -1.30 -4.13 -14.01
CA GLY A 56 -0.38 -4.61 -12.97
C GLY A 56 -1.10 -5.06 -11.69
N GLU A 57 -2.22 -4.41 -11.31
CA GLU A 57 -3.00 -4.79 -10.13
C GLU A 57 -3.57 -6.21 -10.29
N ALA A 58 -3.99 -6.55 -11.51
CA ALA A 58 -4.56 -7.84 -11.91
C ALA A 58 -3.53 -8.99 -12.03
N LEU A 59 -2.22 -8.69 -12.02
CA LEU A 59 -1.16 -9.71 -11.97
C LEU A 59 -0.90 -10.25 -10.55
N TRP A 60 -1.46 -9.62 -9.52
CA TRP A 60 -1.36 -10.01 -8.10
C TRP A 60 0.04 -10.01 -7.47
N ASP A 61 1.10 -9.80 -8.23
CA ASP A 61 2.45 -9.57 -7.70
C ASP A 61 2.48 -8.23 -6.95
N ARG A 62 2.51 -8.31 -5.62
CA ARG A 62 2.57 -7.14 -4.73
C ARG A 62 3.99 -6.73 -4.38
N SER A 63 5.01 -7.30 -5.00
CA SER A 63 6.39 -6.93 -4.72
C SER A 63 6.69 -5.48 -5.13
N PHE A 64 7.64 -4.86 -4.44
CA PHE A 64 8.11 -3.52 -4.82
C PHE A 64 8.78 -3.52 -6.21
N GLN A 65 9.34 -4.65 -6.65
CA GLN A 65 9.92 -4.82 -7.99
C GLN A 65 8.85 -4.81 -9.08
N ALA A 66 7.71 -5.49 -8.87
CA ALA A 66 6.57 -5.40 -9.78
C ALA A 66 6.01 -3.98 -9.86
N LEU A 67 5.94 -3.27 -8.72
CA LEU A 67 5.52 -1.86 -8.71
C LEU A 67 6.45 -0.97 -9.56
N LEU A 68 7.77 -1.11 -9.42
CA LEU A 68 8.70 -0.30 -10.20
C LEU A 68 8.56 -0.55 -11.70
N LYS A 69 8.40 -1.82 -12.11
CA LYS A 69 8.15 -2.19 -13.52
C LYS A 69 6.82 -1.64 -14.04
N ASP A 70 5.73 -1.80 -13.29
CA ASP A 70 4.40 -1.25 -13.59
C ASP A 70 4.41 0.28 -13.78
N ARG A 71 5.29 0.97 -13.04
CA ARG A 71 5.45 2.42 -13.11
C ARG A 71 6.54 2.92 -14.06
N GLY A 72 7.24 2.03 -14.77
CA GLY A 72 8.34 2.40 -15.67
C GLY A 72 9.55 3.01 -14.96
N LEU A 73 9.84 2.55 -13.73
CA LEU A 73 10.90 3.04 -12.84
C LEU A 73 12.02 2.02 -12.61
N ALA A 74 12.00 0.88 -13.32
CA ALA A 74 13.00 -0.19 -13.28
C ALA A 74 13.28 -0.71 -14.70
#